data_AF-A0A928L197-F1
#
_entry.id   AF-A0A928L197-F1
#
_cell.length_a   1.000
_cell.length_b   1.000
_cell.length_c   1.000
_cell.angle_alpha   90.00
_cell.angle_beta   90.00
_cell.angle_gamma   90.00
#
_symmetry.space_group_name_H-M   'P 1'
#
loop_
_entity.id
_entity.type
_entity.pdbx_description
1 polymer ?
#
loop_
_entity_poly.entity_id
_entity_poly.type
_entity_poly.pdbx_seq_one_letter_code
_entity_poly.pdbx_strand_id
1 'polypeptide(L)'
;NADSIASEVLIKNNYDSSLKVLKDNLTRLKGKYDEVINANKNLYLDKLKGLIDETVYMDLSQSFRDDIDKYGKEIDKAELKITQLETEMKEAKSKLEIVKGYVDCKELTFQIVQLFISKIVVNPAVKYSRKINIDIYWNF
;
A
#
# COMPACT_ATOMS: atom_id res chain seq x y z
N ASN A 1 -12.32 -21.37 5.16
CA ASN A 1 -12.20 -20.40 6.27
C ASN A 1 -10.75 -20.16 6.69
N ALA A 2 -9.94 -21.21 6.98
CA ALA A 2 -8.53 -21.05 7.37
C ALA A 2 -7.62 -20.42 6.30
N ASP A 3 -7.73 -20.85 5.03
CA ASP A 3 -6.87 -20.36 3.95
C ASP A 3 -7.09 -18.87 3.59
N SER A 4 -8.33 -18.38 3.68
CA SER A 4 -8.66 -16.97 3.45
C SER A 4 -8.08 -16.08 4.55
N ILE A 5 -8.21 -16.49 5.81
CA ILE A 5 -7.61 -15.79 6.96
C ILE A 5 -6.09 -15.81 6.87
N ALA A 6 -5.49 -16.93 6.48
CA ALA A 6 -4.04 -17.04 6.29
C ALA A 6 -3.55 -16.08 5.20
N SER A 7 -4.24 -16.00 4.06
CA SER A 7 -3.90 -15.04 2.99
C SER A 7 -4.03 -13.58 3.43
N GLU A 8 -5.08 -13.23 4.18
CA GLU A 8 -5.31 -11.88 4.69
C GLU A 8 -4.23 -11.45 5.70
N VAL A 9 -3.85 -12.36 6.60
CA VAL A 9 -2.79 -12.13 7.59
C VAL A 9 -1.44 -12.00 6.91
N LEU A 10 -1.12 -12.83 5.91
CA LEU A 10 0.14 -12.75 5.15
C LEU A 10 0.27 -11.44 4.37
N ILE A 11 -0.81 -11.02 3.69
CA ILE A 11 -0.90 -9.72 3.00
C ILE A 11 -0.64 -8.62 4.02
N LYS A 12 -1.43 -8.53 5.09
CA LYS A 12 -1.31 -7.47 6.09
C LYS A 12 0.10 -7.39 6.70
N ASN A 13 0.72 -8.53 7.02
CA ASN A 13 2.02 -8.57 7.69
C ASN A 13 3.18 -8.13 6.75
N ASN A 14 3.11 -8.49 5.47
CA ASN A 14 4.10 -8.08 4.48
C ASN A 14 4.02 -6.57 4.16
N TYR A 15 2.80 -6.04 4.05
CA TYR A 15 2.60 -4.60 3.84
C TYR A 15 3.01 -3.80 5.08
N ASP A 16 2.66 -4.23 6.30
CA ASP A 16 3.01 -3.56 7.56
C ASP A 16 4.53 -3.47 7.79
N SER A 17 5.23 -4.58 7.56
CA SER A 17 6.70 -4.61 7.64
C SER A 17 7.37 -3.72 6.60
N SER A 18 6.87 -3.71 5.36
CA SER A 18 7.37 -2.82 4.30
C SER A 18 7.12 -1.34 4.62
N LEU A 19 5.93 -1.01 5.14
CA LEU A 19 5.54 0.33 5.55
C LEU A 19 6.41 0.84 6.70
N LYS A 20 6.70 -0.02 7.67
CA LYS A 20 7.57 0.31 8.81
C LYS A 20 8.99 0.63 8.35
N VAL A 21 9.57 -0.20 7.49
CA VAL A 21 10.92 0.04 6.93
C VAL A 21 10.98 1.34 6.13
N LEU A 22 9.93 1.66 5.36
CA LEU A 22 9.83 2.92 4.62
C LEU A 22 9.71 4.14 5.56
N LYS A 23 8.89 4.05 6.61
CA LYS A 23 8.72 5.11 7.63
C LYS A 23 10.01 5.34 8.44
N ASP A 24 10.72 4.28 8.80
CA ASP A 24 12.02 4.38 9.48
C ASP A 24 13.07 5.03 8.58
N ASN A 25 13.13 4.64 7.30
CA ASN A 25 14.01 5.27 6.32
C ASN A 25 13.70 6.76 6.10
N LEU A 26 12.42 7.11 6.02
CA LEU A 26 11.97 8.50 5.90
C LEU A 26 12.36 9.31 7.13
N THR A 27 12.19 8.77 8.33
CA THR A 27 12.60 9.43 9.58
C THR A 27 14.10 9.69 9.59
N ARG A 28 14.90 8.71 9.15
CA ARG A 28 16.35 8.86 9.00
C ARG A 28 16.72 9.93 7.96
N LEU A 29 16.02 9.97 6.82
CA LEU A 29 16.24 10.97 5.78
C LEU A 29 15.91 12.38 6.26
N LYS A 30 14.79 12.55 6.99
CA LYS A 30 14.42 13.82 7.62
C LYS A 30 15.47 14.27 8.63
N GLY A 31 15.97 13.36 9.48
CA GLY A 31 17.07 13.68 10.41
C GLY A 31 18.32 14.20 9.70
N LYS A 32 18.74 13.53 8.62
CA LYS A 32 19.87 14.01 7.80
C LYS A 32 19.61 15.37 7.16
N TYR A 33 18.39 15.59 6.67
CA TYR A 33 18.00 16.88 6.09
C TYR A 33 18.10 18.02 7.13
N ASP A 34 17.61 17.79 8.35
CA ASP A 34 17.72 18.76 9.45
C ASP A 34 19.18 18.99 9.89
N GLU A 35 20.01 17.94 9.94
CA GLU A 35 21.46 18.07 10.20
C GLU A 35 22.14 18.95 9.17
N VAL A 36 21.85 18.74 7.87
CA VAL A 36 22.38 19.52 6.75
C VAL A 36 21.93 20.99 6.84
N ILE A 37 20.66 21.24 7.18
CA ILE A 37 20.14 22.60 7.39
C ILE A 37 20.84 23.28 8.58
N ASN A 38 21.03 22.58 9.68
CA ASN A 38 21.71 23.13 10.85
C ASN A 38 23.20 23.36 10.60
N ALA A 39 23.87 22.47 9.86
CA ALA A 39 25.24 22.66 9.40
C ALA A 39 25.36 23.89 8.49
N ASN A 40 24.41 24.08 7.56
CA ASN A 40 24.36 25.27 6.72
C ASN A 40 24.16 26.54 7.57
N LYS A 41 23.24 26.56 8.56
CA LYS A 41 23.07 27.70 9.49
C LYS A 41 24.36 28.01 10.26
N ASN A 42 25.07 26.99 10.73
CA ASN A 42 26.36 27.16 11.42
C ASN A 42 27.43 27.72 10.48
N LEU A 43 27.47 27.29 9.22
CA LEU A 43 28.36 27.84 8.18
C LEU A 43 28.14 29.35 8.00
N TYR A 44 26.88 29.82 7.99
CA TYR A 44 26.58 31.25 7.96
C TYR A 44 27.14 31.98 9.20
N LEU A 45 27.02 31.39 10.39
CA LEU A 45 27.56 31.98 11.63
C LEU A 45 29.09 32.04 11.62
N ASP A 46 29.76 31.02 11.07
CA ASP A 46 31.22 30.98 10.98
C ASP A 46 31.77 31.95 9.94
N LYS A 47 31.04 32.20 8.84
CA LYS A 47 31.34 33.32 7.90
C LYS A 47 31.29 34.66 8.63
N LEU A 48 30.23 34.91 9.40
CA LEU A 48 30.06 36.16 10.13
C LEU A 48 31.14 36.40 11.21
N LYS A 49 31.72 35.32 11.74
CA LYS A 49 32.86 35.37 12.68
C LYS A 49 34.21 35.55 11.98
N GLY A 50 34.27 35.54 10.65
CA GLY A 50 35.50 35.67 9.87
C GLY A 50 36.40 34.43 9.92
N LEU A 51 35.85 33.26 10.27
CA LEU A 51 36.60 31.99 10.38
C LEU A 51 36.80 31.31 9.02
N ILE A 52 36.04 31.72 8.01
CA ILE A 52 36.04 31.11 6.69
C ILE A 52 36.11 32.20 5.63
N ASP A 53 36.93 31.94 4.62
CA ASP A 53 37.10 32.78 3.45
C ASP A 53 35.84 32.77 2.56
N GLU A 54 35.61 33.84 1.82
CA GLU A 54 34.39 34.01 1.01
C GLU A 54 34.26 32.95 -0.09
N THR A 55 35.40 32.54 -0.67
CA THR A 55 35.46 31.51 -1.71
C THR A 55 35.01 30.15 -1.18
N VAL A 56 35.52 29.76 0.00
CA VAL A 56 35.17 28.49 0.67
C VAL A 56 33.72 28.47 1.10
N TYR A 57 33.19 29.61 1.55
CA TYR A 57 31.79 29.75 1.90
C TYR A 57 30.84 29.58 0.70
N MET A 58 31.19 30.14 -0.46
CA MET A 58 30.37 30.00 -1.67
C MET A 58 30.29 28.53 -2.13
N ASP A 59 31.41 27.83 -2.17
CA ASP A 59 31.46 26.41 -2.56
C ASP A 59 30.63 25.54 -1.60
N LEU A 60 30.81 25.73 -0.28
CA LEU A 60 30.05 24.97 0.72
C LEU A 60 28.56 25.31 0.70
N SER A 61 28.19 26.59 0.53
CA SER A 61 26.79 27.00 0.45
C SER A 61 26.08 26.38 -0.75
N GLN A 62 26.77 26.29 -1.90
CA GLN A 62 26.23 25.64 -3.09
C GLN A 62 26.03 24.14 -2.84
N SER A 63 27.04 23.45 -2.30
CA SER A 63 26.94 22.03 -1.96
C SER A 63 25.80 21.74 -0.97
N PHE A 64 25.60 22.59 0.04
CA PHE A 64 24.50 22.45 0.99
C PHE A 64 23.13 22.65 0.33
N ARG A 65 22.99 23.59 -0.61
CA ARG A 65 21.74 23.76 -1.38
C ARG A 65 21.42 22.53 -2.21
N ASP A 66 22.42 21.98 -2.88
CA ASP A 66 22.27 20.79 -3.71
C ASP A 66 21.89 19.57 -2.87
N ASP A 67 22.49 19.41 -1.69
CA ASP A 67 22.14 18.36 -0.73
C ASP A 67 20.72 18.54 -0.18
N ILE A 68 20.31 19.77 0.19
CA ILE A 68 18.95 20.08 0.62
C ILE A 68 17.93 19.72 -0.47
N ASP A 69 18.15 20.14 -1.72
CA ASP A 69 17.25 19.81 -2.83
C ASP A 69 17.17 18.29 -3.07
N LYS A 70 18.31 17.61 -3.04
CA LYS A 70 18.38 16.15 -3.21
C LYS A 70 17.65 15.41 -2.10
N TYR A 71 17.92 15.72 -0.84
CA TYR A 71 17.27 15.07 0.30
C TYR A 71 15.76 15.40 0.34
N GLY A 72 15.37 16.63 0.00
CA GLY A 72 13.96 17.02 -0.14
C GLY A 72 13.23 16.15 -1.16
N LYS A 73 13.78 16.02 -2.37
CA LYS A 73 13.20 15.16 -3.43
C LYS A 73 13.10 13.69 -3.03
N GLU A 74 14.11 13.18 -2.32
CA GLU A 74 14.08 11.78 -1.85
C GLU A 74 13.04 11.57 -0.74
N ILE A 75 12.81 12.58 0.13
CA ILE A 75 11.73 12.56 1.12
C ILE A 75 10.37 12.56 0.42
N ASP A 76 10.14 13.45 -0.55
CA ASP A 76 8.88 13.53 -1.30
C ASP A 76 8.56 12.19 -2.01
N LYS A 77 9.56 11.58 -2.65
CA LYS A 77 9.40 10.26 -3.29
C LYS A 77 9.06 9.17 -2.27
N ALA A 78 9.72 9.18 -1.11
CA ALA A 78 9.45 8.21 -0.05
C ALA A 78 8.02 8.37 0.51
N GLU A 79 7.56 9.61 0.70
CA GLU A 79 6.19 9.93 1.13
C GLU A 79 5.16 9.46 0.10
N LEU A 80 5.38 9.75 -1.18
CA LEU A 80 4.50 9.29 -2.26
C LEU A 80 4.38 7.75 -2.28
N LYS A 81 5.49 7.05 -2.10
CA LYS A 81 5.52 5.58 -2.09
C LYS A 81 4.78 5.00 -0.89
N ILE A 82 4.85 5.66 0.27
CA ILE A 82 4.06 5.28 1.45
C ILE A 82 2.57 5.45 1.16
N THR A 83 2.14 6.58 0.60
CA THR A 83 0.73 6.83 0.26
C THR A 83 0.19 5.83 -0.77
N GLN A 84 0.99 5.48 -1.78
CA GLN A 84 0.64 4.45 -2.76
C GLN A 84 0.41 3.09 -2.08
N LEU A 85 1.35 2.64 -1.24
CA LEU A 85 1.21 1.37 -0.51
C LEU A 85 0.03 1.36 0.45
N GLU A 86 -0.27 2.48 1.12
CA GLU A 86 -1.44 2.61 2.00
C GLU A 86 -2.75 2.51 1.19
N THR A 87 -2.78 3.07 -0.02
CA THR A 87 -3.92 2.99 -0.93
C THR A 87 -4.11 1.57 -1.46
N GLU A 88 -3.05 0.94 -1.95
CA GLU A 88 -3.06 -0.45 -2.42
C GLU A 88 -3.50 -1.41 -1.30
N MET A 89 -3.06 -1.18 -0.06
CA MET A 89 -3.50 -1.96 1.10
C MET A 89 -5.01 -1.83 1.34
N LYS A 90 -5.56 -0.62 1.19
CA LYS A 90 -7.00 -0.38 1.37
C LYS A 90 -7.82 -1.06 0.27
N GLU A 91 -7.36 -0.99 -0.97
CA GLU A 91 -7.99 -1.69 -2.10
C GLU A 91 -7.90 -3.21 -1.97
N ALA A 92 -6.73 -3.74 -1.56
CA ALA A 92 -6.53 -5.17 -1.34
C ALA A 92 -7.47 -5.70 -0.25
N LYS A 93 -7.64 -4.96 0.86
CA LYS A 93 -8.62 -5.31 1.90
C LYS A 93 -10.05 -5.30 1.38
N SER A 94 -10.45 -4.27 0.64
CA SER A 94 -11.80 -4.17 0.09
C SER A 94 -12.12 -5.34 -0.87
N LYS A 95 -11.17 -5.71 -1.73
CA LYS A 95 -11.29 -6.88 -2.60
C LYS A 95 -11.40 -8.18 -1.81
N LEU A 96 -10.61 -8.32 -0.74
CA LEU A 96 -10.61 -9.52 0.11
C LEU A 96 -11.91 -9.66 0.91
N GLU A 97 -12.49 -8.57 1.40
CA GLU A 97 -13.82 -8.57 2.05
C GLU A 97 -14.93 -9.01 1.08
N ILE A 98 -14.90 -8.52 -0.16
CA ILE A 98 -15.84 -8.94 -1.21
C ILE A 98 -15.72 -10.44 -1.47
N VAL A 99 -14.50 -10.95 -1.66
CA VAL A 99 -14.24 -12.38 -1.90
C VAL A 99 -14.67 -13.24 -0.71
N LYS A 100 -14.44 -12.78 0.52
CA LYS A 100 -14.88 -13.46 1.74
C LYS A 100 -16.41 -13.58 1.81
N GLY A 101 -17.13 -12.53 1.41
CA GLY A 101 -18.59 -12.55 1.29
C GLY A 101 -19.12 -13.60 0.32
N TYR A 102 -18.35 -13.94 -0.72
CA TYR A 102 -18.71 -14.98 -1.68
C TYR A 102 -18.29 -16.39 -1.24
N VAL A 103 -17.21 -16.55 -0.46
CA VAL A 103 -16.69 -17.85 -0.02
C VAL A 103 -17.45 -18.42 1.20
N ASP A 104 -18.01 -17.57 2.07
CA ASP A 104 -18.80 -17.99 3.26
C ASP A 104 -20.32 -17.99 2.99
N CYS A 105 -20.74 -18.09 1.72
CA CYS A 105 -22.14 -17.98 1.38
C CYS A 105 -22.90 -19.28 1.68
N LYS A 106 -23.68 -19.29 2.77
CA LYS A 106 -24.58 -20.41 3.11
C LYS A 106 -25.78 -20.56 2.17
N GLU A 107 -26.14 -19.51 1.44
CA GLU A 107 -27.24 -19.47 0.48
C GLU A 107 -26.76 -18.83 -0.85
N LEU A 108 -27.23 -19.30 -2.01
CA LEU A 108 -26.87 -18.66 -3.27
C LEU A 108 -27.51 -17.26 -3.36
N THR A 109 -26.69 -16.22 -3.21
CA THR A 109 -27.12 -14.85 -3.47
C THR A 109 -27.14 -14.58 -4.98
N PHE A 110 -28.05 -13.73 -5.46
CA PHE A 110 -28.21 -13.40 -6.89
C PHE A 110 -26.89 -12.99 -7.58
N GLN A 111 -26.02 -12.26 -6.89
CA GLN A 111 -24.69 -11.88 -7.41
C GLN A 111 -23.79 -13.08 -7.70
N ILE A 112 -23.80 -14.10 -6.84
CA ILE A 112 -23.03 -15.35 -7.04
C ILE A 112 -23.59 -16.12 -8.23
N VAL A 113 -24.92 -16.25 -8.31
CA VAL A 113 -25.59 -16.91 -9.44
C VAL A 113 -25.19 -16.24 -10.75
N GLN A 114 -25.22 -14.91 -10.81
CA GLN A 114 -24.90 -14.18 -12.03
C GLN A 114 -23.42 -14.30 -12.43
N LEU A 115 -22.51 -14.39 -11.46
CA LEU A 115 -21.07 -14.50 -11.73
C LEU A 115 -20.64 -15.93 -12.10
N PHE A 116 -21.19 -16.94 -11.43
CA PHE A 116 -20.66 -18.31 -11.47
C PHE A 116 -21.57 -19.32 -12.18
N ILE A 117 -22.83 -19.00 -12.44
CA ILE A 117 -23.78 -19.94 -13.06
C ILE A 117 -24.11 -19.50 -14.48
N SER A 118 -23.80 -20.37 -15.44
CA SER A 118 -24.14 -20.18 -16.85
C SER A 118 -25.62 -20.45 -17.11
N LYS A 119 -26.15 -21.55 -16.54
CA LYS A 119 -27.53 -21.98 -16.75
C LYS A 119 -28.04 -22.82 -15.59
N ILE A 120 -29.32 -22.64 -15.24
CA ILE A 120 -30.05 -23.52 -14.33
C ILE A 120 -31.14 -24.22 -15.14
N VAL A 121 -31.18 -25.55 -15.10
CA VAL A 121 -32.23 -26.36 -15.74
C VAL A 121 -33.06 -27.01 -14.64
N VAL A 122 -34.36 -26.70 -14.62
CA VAL A 122 -35.31 -27.32 -13.70
C VAL A 122 -36.08 -28.38 -14.47
N ASN A 123 -35.84 -29.65 -14.15
CA ASN A 123 -36.53 -30.76 -14.80
C ASN A 123 -37.92 -30.98 -14.16
N PRO A 124 -38.92 -31.37 -14.97
CA PRO A 124 -40.25 -31.66 -14.45
C PRO A 124 -40.20 -32.78 -13.40
N ALA A 125 -41.04 -32.67 -12.37
CA ALA A 125 -41.12 -33.65 -11.31
C ALA A 125 -41.37 -35.06 -11.87
N VAL A 126 -40.62 -36.04 -11.37
CA VAL A 126 -40.79 -37.44 -11.76
C VAL A 126 -42.19 -37.88 -11.32
N LYS A 127 -42.99 -38.48 -12.23
CA LYS A 127 -44.36 -38.94 -11.90
C LYS A 127 -44.34 -39.77 -10.61
N TYR A 128 -45.23 -39.42 -9.67
CA TYR A 128 -45.39 -40.00 -8.32
C TYR A 128 -44.31 -39.64 -7.27
N SER A 129 -43.35 -38.77 -7.61
CA SER A 129 -42.33 -38.26 -6.69
C SER A 129 -42.42 -36.73 -6.62
N ARG A 130 -42.60 -36.17 -5.42
CA ARG A 130 -42.51 -34.70 -5.18
C ARG A 130 -41.08 -34.14 -5.30
N LYS A 131 -40.14 -34.91 -5.86
CA LYS A 131 -38.75 -34.48 -6.07
C LYS A 131 -38.62 -33.83 -7.44
N ILE A 132 -38.24 -32.56 -7.43
CA ILE A 132 -37.84 -31.80 -8.62
C ILE A 132 -36.33 -31.98 -8.76
N ASN A 133 -35.86 -32.29 -9.97
CA ASN A 133 -34.44 -32.43 -10.24
C ASN A 133 -33.91 -31.12 -10.85
N ILE A 134 -32.81 -30.58 -10.32
CA ILE A 134 -32.26 -29.29 -10.72
C ILE A 134 -30.82 -29.52 -11.17
N ASP A 135 -30.52 -29.24 -12.43
CA ASP A 135 -29.17 -29.28 -12.97
C ASP A 135 -28.60 -27.85 -13.02
N ILE A 136 -27.43 -27.65 -12.41
CA ILE A 136 -26.74 -26.36 -12.37
C ILE A 136 -25.47 -26.45 -13.23
N TYR A 137 -25.37 -25.57 -14.22
CA TYR A 137 -24.22 -25.46 -15.11
C TYR A 137 -23.36 -24.26 -14.69
N TRP A 138 -22.15 -24.56 -14.24
CA TRP A 138 -21.17 -23.57 -13.77
C TRP A 138 -20.41 -22.94 -14.94
N ASN A 139 -20.15 -21.64 -14.85
CA ASN A 139 -19.29 -20.88 -15.74
C ASN A 139 -17.90 -20.78 -15.08
N PHE A 140 -17.00 -21.73 -15.39
CA PHE A 140 -15.61 -21.72 -14.93
C PHE A 140 -14.69 -21.01 -15.92
#